data_AF-A0AAJ2J1V9-F1
#
_entry.id   AF-A0AAJ2J1V9-F1
#
_cell.length_a   1.000
_cell.length_b   1.000
_cell.length_c   1.000
_cell.angle_alpha   90.00
_cell.angle_beta   90.00
_cell.angle_gamma   90.00
#
_symmetry.space_group_name_H-M   'P 1'
#
loop_
_entity.id
_entity.type
_entity.pdbx_description
1 polymer ?
#
loop_
_entity_poly.entity_id
_entity_poly.type
_entity_poly.pdbx_seq_one_letter_code
_entity_poly.pdbx_strand_id
1 'polypeptide(L)' 'MFRWFGYLPEGQWYDQTQHEWVMLLKGEVTLEFEQGDSVTLTPGDYLTIVPHQKHRVASTSKSSETLWLAVFYD' A
#
# COMPACT_ATOMS: atom_id res chain seq x y z
N MET A 1 12.95 -7.53 6.82
CA MET A 1 12.55 -8.53 5.83
C MET A 1 11.80 -7.80 4.72
N PHE A 2 12.41 -7.58 3.56
CA PHE A 2 11.73 -6.92 2.43
C PHE A 2 10.74 -7.91 1.81
N ARG A 3 9.47 -7.85 2.20
CA ARG A 3 8.41 -8.67 1.59
C ARG A 3 7.78 -7.90 0.44
N TRP A 4 7.93 -8.47 -0.75
CA TRP A 4 7.24 -8.05 -1.96
C TRP A 4 5.74 -8.31 -1.78
N PHE A 5 4.91 -7.28 -1.56
CA PHE A 5 3.44 -7.37 -1.59
C PHE A 5 2.87 -7.51 -3.01
N GLY A 6 3.68 -7.97 -3.96
CA GLY A 6 3.31 -8.01 -5.37
C GLY A 6 2.20 -9.02 -5.72
N TYR A 7 1.83 -9.94 -4.83
CA TYR A 7 0.75 -10.89 -5.11
C TYR A 7 0.15 -11.45 -3.81
N LEU A 8 -0.84 -10.74 -3.26
CA LEU A 8 -1.91 -11.43 -2.54
C LEU A 8 -2.86 -12.02 -3.59
N PRO A 9 -3.40 -13.24 -3.42
CA PRO A 9 -4.43 -13.77 -4.31
C PRO A 9 -5.55 -12.74 -4.49
N GLU A 10 -6.13 -12.67 -5.70
CA GLU A 10 -7.24 -11.75 -5.99
C GLU A 10 -8.32 -11.84 -4.90
N GLY A 11 -8.69 -10.68 -4.36
CA GLY A 11 -9.72 -10.58 -3.32
C GLY A 11 -9.22 -10.64 -1.88
N GLN A 12 -7.92 -10.86 -1.61
CA GLN A 12 -7.41 -10.84 -0.24
C GLN A 12 -7.03 -9.43 0.25
N TRP A 13 -7.25 -9.21 1.53
CA TRP A 13 -6.88 -8.00 2.26
C TRP A 13 -5.63 -8.24 3.09
N TYR A 14 -4.73 -7.26 3.13
CA TYR A 14 -3.65 -7.24 4.09
C TYR A 14 -4.14 -6.67 5.42
N ASP A 15 -4.02 -7.45 6.49
CA ASP A 15 -4.41 -7.11 7.86
C ASP A 15 -3.19 -7.33 8.77
N GLN A 16 -2.80 -6.31 9.51
CA GLN A 16 -1.62 -6.35 10.36
C GLN A 16 -1.85 -5.61 11.68
N THR A 17 -1.05 -5.94 12.68
CA THR A 17 -1.14 -5.38 14.04
C THR A 17 -0.30 -4.13 14.26
N GLN A 18 0.62 -3.82 13.34
CA GLN A 18 1.53 -2.67 13.46
C GLN A 18 1.01 -1.49 12.63
N HIS A 19 1.44 -0.29 12.98
CA HIS A 19 1.33 0.84 12.08
C HIS A 19 2.25 0.62 10.89
N GLU A 20 1.79 1.03 9.71
CA GLU A 20 2.59 1.09 8.50
C GLU A 20 2.51 2.49 7.93
N TRP A 21 3.65 3.15 7.80
CA TRP A 21 3.77 4.37 7.04
C TRP A 21 4.36 4.05 5.68
N VAL A 22 3.65 4.44 4.62
CA VAL A 22 4.08 4.26 3.24
C VAL A 22 4.29 5.59 2.55
N MET A 23 5.34 5.68 1.73
CA MET A 23 5.59 6.81 0.83
C MET A 23 5.93 6.28 -0.55
N LEU A 24 5.30 6.85 -1.59
CA LEU A 24 5.60 6.49 -2.96
C LEU A 24 6.84 7.25 -3.46
N LEU A 25 7.82 6.52 -3.98
CA LEU A 25 9.09 7.07 -4.48
C LEU A 25 9.10 7.19 -6.02
N LYS A 26 8.37 6.31 -6.72
CA LYS A 26 8.30 6.26 -8.19
C LYS A 26 7.02 5.55 -8.63
N GLY A 27 6.48 5.94 -9.78
CA GLY A 27 5.30 5.31 -10.37
C GLY A 27 4.00 5.86 -9.80
N GLU A 28 2.98 5.01 -9.73
CA GLU A 28 1.65 5.32 -9.18
C GLU A 28 1.10 4.06 -8.54
N VAL A 29 0.42 4.19 -7.41
CA VAL A 29 -0.29 3.08 -6.77
C VAL A 29 -1.66 3.54 -6.31
N THR A 30 -2.66 2.69 -6.51
CA THR A 30 -3.96 2.86 -5.85
C THR A 30 -4.11 1.81 -4.77
N LEU A 31 -4.29 2.27 -3.54
CA LEU A 31 -4.65 1.45 -2.40
C LEU A 31 -6.16 1.46 -2.23
N GLU A 32 -6.73 0.29 -2.00
CA GLU A 32 -8.12 0.14 -1.53
C GLU A 32 -8.10 -0.23 -0.05
N PHE A 33 -9.13 0.18 0.67
CA PHE A 33 -9.34 -0.15 2.08
C PHE A 33 -10.68 -0.86 2.26
N GLU A 34 -10.76 -1.89 3.13
CA GLU A 34 -11.97 -2.73 3.28
C GLU A 34 -13.22 -1.91 3.66
N GLN A 35 -13.02 -0.84 4.44
CA GLN A 35 -14.09 -0.03 5.03
C GLN A 35 -14.10 1.43 4.51
N GLY A 36 -13.41 1.73 3.41
CA GLY A 36 -13.23 3.12 2.97
C GLY A 36 -12.97 3.28 1.48
N ASP A 37 -12.75 4.54 1.09
CA ASP A 37 -12.45 4.90 -0.29
C ASP A 37 -11.03 4.50 -0.70
N SER A 38 -10.84 4.31 -2.00
CA SER A 38 -9.53 4.10 -2.58
C SER A 38 -8.71 5.38 -2.58
N VAL A 39 -7.40 5.26 -2.35
CA VAL A 39 -6.45 6.37 -2.38
C VAL A 39 -5.38 6.09 -3.43
N THR A 40 -5.23 7.00 -4.37
CA THR A 40 -4.13 6.98 -5.34
C THR A 40 -2.98 7.84 -4.83
N LEU A 41 -1.78 7.25 -4.82
CA LEU A 41 -0.54 7.92 -4.45
C LEU A 41 0.31 8.13 -5.71
N THR A 42 0.92 9.31 -5.79
CA THR A 42 1.93 9.71 -6.76
C THR A 42 3.27 9.98 -6.05
N PRO A 43 4.40 10.12 -6.77
CA PRO A 43 5.70 10.25 -6.13
C PRO A 43 5.77 11.43 -5.16
N GLY A 44 6.12 11.16 -3.90
CA GLY A 44 6.13 12.12 -2.80
C GLY A 44 4.92 12.03 -1.87
N ASP A 45 3.82 11.45 -2.33
CA ASP A 45 2.65 11.20 -1.48
C ASP A 45 2.96 10.10 -0.46
N TYR A 46 2.33 10.22 0.71
CA TYR A 46 2.47 9.27 1.81
C TYR A 46 1.19 9.17 2.62
N LEU A 47 1.05 8.06 3.34
CA LEU A 47 -0.01 7.88 4.33
C LEU A 47 0.42 6.93 5.43
N THR A 48 -0.31 6.97 6.54
CA THR A 48 -0.23 5.97 7.61
C THR A 48 -1.45 5.06 7.53
N ILE A 49 -1.20 3.77 7.51
CA ILE A 49 -2.16 2.69 7.68
C ILE A 49 -2.10 2.26 9.14
N VAL A 50 -3.21 2.38 9.85
CA VAL A 50 -3.28 2.02 11.28
C VAL A 50 -3.47 0.51 11.47
N PRO A 51 -3.17 -0.06 12.65
CA PRO A 51 -3.44 -1.47 12.95
C PRO A 51 -4.87 -1.87 12.59
N HIS A 52 -5.00 -3.05 11.98
CA HIS A 52 -6.26 -3.63 11.51
C HIS A 52 -7.02 -2.82 10.44
N GLN A 53 -6.39 -1.78 9.89
CA GLN A 53 -6.89 -1.10 8.72
C GLN A 53 -6.54 -1.92 7.47
N LYS A 54 -7.43 -2.85 7.18
CA LYS A 54 -7.30 -3.74 6.03
C LYS A 54 -7.21 -2.98 4.73
N HIS A 55 -6.19 -3.30 3.95
CA HIS A 55 -5.93 -2.64 2.69
C HIS A 55 -5.35 -3.60 1.66
N ARG A 56 -5.36 -3.20 0.39
CA ARG A 56 -4.74 -3.93 -0.70
C ARG A 56 -4.29 -2.98 -1.80
N VAL A 57 -3.36 -3.44 -2.62
CA VAL A 57 -3.01 -2.75 -3.86
C VAL A 57 -4.08 -3.08 -4.91
N ALA A 58 -4.89 -2.08 -5.27
CA ALA A 58 -5.89 -2.22 -6.32
C ALA A 58 -5.27 -2.09 -7.72
N SER A 59 -4.29 -1.20 -7.87
CA SER A 59 -3.55 -1.05 -9.13
C SER A 59 -2.18 -0.41 -8.92
N THR A 60 -1.27 -0.63 -9.87
CA THR A 60 0.01 0.05 -9.99
C THR A 60 0.16 0.64 -11.39
N SER A 61 1.15 1.52 -11.58
CA SER A 61 1.45 2.11 -12.88
C SER A 61 1.68 1.03 -13.95
N LYS A 62 0.96 1.14 -15.08
CA LYS A 62 1.13 0.22 -16.23
C LYS A 62 2.32 0.56 -17.11
N SER A 63 2.82 1.80 -17.02
CA SER A 63 3.86 2.35 -17.89
C SER A 63 5.22 2.43 -17.22
N SER A 64 5.29 2.24 -15.89
CA SER A 64 6.53 2.37 -15.13
C SER A 64 6.52 1.49 -13.89
N GLU A 65 7.71 1.18 -13.40
CA GLU A 65 7.86 0.54 -12.09
C GLU A 65 7.28 1.41 -10.99
N THR A 66 6.63 0.76 -10.04
CA THR A 66 6.10 1.39 -8.83
C THR A 66 7.00 1.02 -7.66
N LEU A 67 7.60 2.01 -7.00
CA LEU A 67 8.50 1.84 -5.87
C LEU A 67 8.00 2.67 -4.70
N TRP A 68 7.87 2.05 -3.53
CA TRP A 68 7.56 2.73 -2.28
C TRP A 68 8.55 2.39 -1.18
N LEU A 69 8.54 3.20 -0.14
CA LEU A 69 9.15 2.91 1.16
C LEU A 69 8.03 2.59 2.14
N ALA A 70 8.12 1.45 2.82
CA ALA A 70 7.22 1.06 3.89
C ALA A 70 8.00 0.94 5.21
N VAL A 71 7.54 1.64 6.24
CA VAL A 71 8.11 1.63 7.59
C VAL A 71 7.06 1.09 8.55
N PHE A 72 7.40 0.03 9.27
CA PHE A 72 6.54 -0.61 10.27
C PHE A 72 6.97 -0.22 11.68
N TYR A 73 6.02 0.17 12.52
CA TYR A 73 6.28 0.59 13.90
C TYR A 73 5.08 0.27 14.82
N ASP A 74 5.36 0.24 16.12
CA ASP A 74 4.36 -0.01 17.18
C ASP A 74 3.65 1.28 17.62
#